data_AF-A0A2P2BUT3-F1
#
_entry.id   AF-A0A2P2BUT3-F1
#
_cell.length_a   1.000
_cell.length_b   1.000
_cell.length_c   1.000
_cell.angle_alpha   90.00
_cell.angle_beta   90.00
_cell.angle_gamma   90.00
#
_symmetry.space_group_name_H-M   'P 1'
#
loop_
_entity.id
_entity.type
_entity.pdbx_description
1 polymer ?
#
loop_
_entity_poly.entity_id
_entity_poly.type
_entity_poly.pdbx_seq_one_letter_code
_entity_poly.pdbx_strand_id
1 'polypeptide(L)'
;MNSKENNSSKNLEDSIEKLSKNLYLESPDLWIEFSGKVNDNIFDEMVLFFAIKYNYKSIVEHAISNNLIDLNAPSRNNDYPNIKEHLIFIAKQNKSLDILNYLEASSSCNNIDKDTIVKKIDDSTSNSNANKGNKYFPRYLCDHCNHNIFESGYRVSESIEYKYSLENDKPIEVSRKLSNLVVCCNCNKDLKDISIESLNELCSIQNCTNCGSNLTVVGITDKSKMSFDNNLGKFSNISKSYHCSKCDSKISEKQREFFNIVR
;
A
#
# COMPACT_ATOMS: atom_id res chain seq x y z
N MET A 1 -9.31 -22.73 -33.40
CA MET A 1 -9.99 -21.87 -32.40
C MET A 1 -10.80 -22.82 -31.52
N ASN A 2 -10.51 -22.95 -30.22
CA ASN A 2 -11.35 -23.64 -29.18
C ASN A 2 -10.60 -24.02 -27.87
N SER A 3 -9.28 -23.81 -27.75
CA SER A 3 -8.55 -24.19 -26.51
C SER A 3 -8.44 -23.08 -25.46
N LYS A 4 -8.45 -21.79 -25.84
CA LYS A 4 -8.38 -20.65 -24.90
C LYS A 4 -9.72 -20.33 -24.23
N GLU A 5 -10.83 -20.40 -24.97
CA GLU A 5 -12.17 -20.14 -24.43
C GLU A 5 -12.59 -21.21 -23.41
N ASN A 6 -12.30 -22.49 -23.69
CA ASN A 6 -12.58 -23.59 -22.77
C ASN A 6 -11.82 -23.49 -21.44
N ASN A 7 -10.58 -22.98 -21.45
CA ASN A 7 -9.81 -22.77 -20.21
C ASN A 7 -10.29 -21.56 -19.40
N SER A 8 -10.74 -20.49 -20.07
CA SER A 8 -11.27 -19.30 -19.39
C SER A 8 -12.62 -19.56 -18.73
N SER A 9 -13.52 -20.28 -19.42
CA SER A 9 -14.83 -20.66 -18.88
C SER A 9 -14.70 -21.57 -17.66
N LYS A 10 -13.78 -22.55 -17.73
CA LYS A 10 -13.54 -23.48 -16.61
C LYS A 10 -12.95 -22.77 -15.38
N ASN A 11 -12.05 -21.80 -15.57
CA ASN A 11 -11.48 -21.02 -14.48
C ASN A 11 -12.54 -20.13 -13.78
N LEU A 12 -13.47 -19.56 -14.56
CA LEU A 12 -14.59 -18.79 -14.02
C LEU A 12 -15.52 -19.65 -13.17
N GLU A 13 -15.93 -20.81 -13.68
CA GLU A 13 -16.84 -21.74 -13.00
C GLU A 13 -16.23 -22.27 -11.69
N ASP A 14 -14.95 -22.64 -11.71
CA ASP A 14 -14.19 -23.02 -10.50
C ASP A 14 -14.13 -21.89 -9.46
N SER A 15 -14.03 -20.64 -9.91
CA SER A 15 -13.97 -19.46 -9.04
C SER A 15 -15.32 -19.17 -8.40
N ILE A 16 -16.40 -19.30 -9.18
CA ILE A 16 -17.78 -19.18 -8.71
C ILE A 16 -18.10 -20.26 -7.66
N GLU A 17 -17.71 -21.52 -7.91
CA GLU A 17 -17.95 -22.62 -6.98
C GLU A 17 -17.23 -22.39 -5.64
N LYS A 18 -15.97 -21.95 -5.67
CA LYS A 18 -15.20 -21.63 -4.46
C LYS A 18 -15.79 -20.46 -3.69
N LEU A 19 -16.19 -19.39 -4.39
CA LEU A 19 -16.86 -18.25 -3.77
C LEU A 19 -18.19 -18.66 -3.13
N SER A 20 -19.00 -19.46 -3.84
CA SER A 20 -20.26 -20.01 -3.34
C SER A 20 -20.06 -20.79 -2.04
N LYS A 21 -19.04 -21.66 -1.96
CA LYS A 21 -18.69 -22.38 -0.73
C LYS A 21 -18.31 -21.45 0.41
N ASN A 22 -17.50 -20.41 0.16
CA ASN A 22 -17.12 -19.44 1.19
C ASN A 22 -18.34 -18.69 1.73
N LEU A 23 -19.26 -18.28 0.85
CA LEU A 23 -20.47 -17.56 1.23
C LEU A 23 -21.44 -18.45 2.02
N TYR A 24 -21.60 -19.72 1.63
CA TYR A 24 -22.42 -20.67 2.38
C TYR A 24 -21.94 -20.83 3.83
N LEU A 25 -20.62 -20.84 4.04
CA LEU A 25 -20.02 -20.93 5.37
C LEU A 25 -20.12 -19.61 6.17
N GLU A 26 -20.08 -18.46 5.50
CA GLU A 26 -20.20 -17.15 6.15
C GLU A 26 -21.65 -16.81 6.51
N SER A 27 -22.58 -16.98 5.56
CA SER A 27 -23.99 -16.67 5.72
C SER A 27 -24.84 -17.40 4.67
N PRO A 28 -25.63 -18.41 5.09
CA PRO A 28 -26.53 -19.13 4.19
C PRO A 28 -27.53 -18.23 3.45
N ASP A 29 -28.00 -17.15 4.08
CA ASP A 29 -28.94 -16.21 3.47
C ASP A 29 -28.28 -15.43 2.32
N LEU A 30 -27.06 -14.94 2.52
CA LEU A 30 -26.28 -14.27 1.46
C LEU A 30 -25.93 -15.23 0.34
N TRP A 31 -25.66 -16.49 0.67
CA TRP A 31 -25.40 -17.53 -0.32
C TRP A 31 -26.62 -17.79 -1.23
N ILE A 32 -27.84 -17.82 -0.70
CA ILE A 32 -29.06 -17.98 -1.50
C ILE A 32 -29.18 -16.85 -2.53
N GLU A 33 -29.01 -15.60 -2.08
CA GLU A 33 -29.09 -14.43 -2.96
C GLU A 33 -27.99 -14.45 -4.02
N PHE A 34 -26.74 -14.73 -3.62
CA PHE A 34 -25.61 -14.85 -4.54
C PHE A 34 -25.83 -15.96 -5.59
N SER A 35 -26.24 -17.15 -5.14
CA SER A 35 -26.46 -18.31 -6.00
C SER A 35 -27.57 -18.04 -7.03
N GLY A 36 -28.67 -17.40 -6.61
CA GLY A 36 -29.72 -16.96 -7.53
C GLY A 36 -29.19 -16.03 -8.61
N LYS A 37 -28.47 -14.96 -8.21
CA LYS A 37 -27.92 -13.98 -9.17
C LYS A 37 -26.95 -14.61 -10.16
N VAL A 38 -26.02 -15.45 -9.70
CA VAL A 38 -25.04 -16.06 -10.59
C VAL A 38 -25.70 -17.04 -11.56
N ASN A 39 -26.71 -17.82 -11.12
CA ASN A 39 -27.48 -18.69 -12.01
C ASN A 39 -28.26 -17.89 -13.07
N ASP A 40 -28.75 -16.70 -12.71
CA ASP A 40 -29.43 -15.78 -13.62
C ASP A 40 -28.45 -14.92 -14.45
N ASN A 41 -27.14 -15.18 -14.35
CA ASN A 41 -26.06 -14.43 -15.01
C ASN A 41 -26.04 -12.92 -14.67
N ILE A 42 -26.44 -12.58 -13.44
CA ILE A 42 -26.47 -11.22 -12.89
C ILE A 42 -25.22 -10.98 -12.05
N PHE A 43 -24.33 -10.10 -12.52
CA PHE A 43 -23.11 -9.71 -11.80
C PHE A 43 -23.22 -8.27 -11.29
N ASP A 44 -24.11 -8.07 -10.32
CA ASP A 44 -24.31 -6.75 -9.70
C ASP A 44 -23.21 -6.39 -8.68
N GLU A 45 -23.32 -5.21 -8.08
CA GLU A 45 -22.35 -4.71 -7.10
C GLU A 45 -22.14 -5.67 -5.92
N MET A 46 -23.18 -6.41 -5.49
CA MET A 46 -23.07 -7.37 -4.39
C MET A 46 -22.24 -8.58 -4.79
N VAL A 47 -22.46 -9.12 -5.99
CA VAL A 47 -21.64 -10.24 -6.52
C VAL A 47 -20.17 -9.84 -6.62
N LEU A 48 -19.90 -8.63 -7.13
CA LEU A 48 -18.54 -8.12 -7.25
C LEU A 48 -17.91 -7.78 -5.90
N PHE A 49 -18.68 -7.26 -4.95
CA PHE A 49 -18.22 -7.02 -3.58
C PHE A 49 -17.57 -8.28 -2.99
N PHE A 50 -18.28 -9.41 -3.05
CA PHE A 50 -17.79 -10.66 -2.49
C PHE A 50 -16.66 -11.28 -3.32
N ALA A 51 -16.71 -11.17 -4.65
CA ALA A 51 -15.60 -11.59 -5.50
C ALA A 51 -14.30 -10.85 -5.15
N ILE A 52 -14.36 -9.53 -4.88
CA ILE A 52 -13.19 -8.74 -4.49
C ILE A 52 -12.74 -9.07 -3.07
N LYS A 53 -13.68 -9.18 -2.12
CA LYS A 53 -13.41 -9.54 -0.72
C LYS A 53 -12.61 -10.85 -0.61
N TYR A 54 -12.93 -11.84 -1.44
CA TYR A 54 -12.26 -13.15 -1.46
C TYR A 54 -11.21 -13.30 -2.57
N ASN A 55 -10.86 -12.22 -3.26
CA ASN A 55 -9.82 -12.17 -4.29
C ASN A 55 -10.03 -13.10 -5.51
N TYR A 56 -11.26 -13.19 -6.01
CA TYR A 56 -11.62 -13.92 -7.24
C TYR A 56 -11.63 -13.00 -8.46
N LYS A 57 -10.44 -12.75 -9.02
CA LYS A 57 -10.25 -11.86 -10.17
C LYS A 57 -11.02 -12.27 -11.42
N SER A 58 -11.08 -13.56 -11.72
CA SER A 58 -11.79 -14.13 -12.89
C SER A 58 -13.25 -13.70 -12.98
N ILE A 59 -13.95 -13.62 -11.83
CA ILE A 59 -15.34 -13.17 -11.72
C ILE A 59 -15.46 -11.68 -12.08
N VAL A 60 -14.54 -10.87 -11.54
CA VAL A 60 -14.49 -9.42 -11.80
C VAL A 60 -14.16 -9.12 -13.26
N GLU A 61 -13.18 -9.84 -13.82
CA GLU A 61 -12.82 -9.75 -15.24
C GLU A 61 -13.98 -10.12 -16.14
N HIS A 62 -14.71 -11.20 -15.81
CA HIS A 62 -15.86 -11.65 -16.58
C HIS A 62 -16.99 -10.60 -16.60
N ALA A 63 -17.37 -10.08 -15.43
CA ALA A 63 -18.44 -9.09 -15.33
C ALA A 63 -18.14 -7.81 -16.13
N ILE A 64 -16.90 -7.30 -16.02
CA ILE A 64 -16.49 -6.07 -16.70
C ILE A 64 -16.30 -6.29 -18.20
N SER A 65 -15.63 -7.37 -18.61
CA SER A 65 -15.33 -7.64 -20.03
C SER A 65 -16.59 -7.92 -20.86
N ASN A 66 -17.64 -8.44 -20.23
CA ASN A 66 -18.93 -8.73 -20.87
C ASN A 66 -19.97 -7.63 -20.63
N ASN A 67 -19.59 -6.48 -20.05
CA ASN A 67 -20.48 -5.36 -19.75
C ASN A 67 -21.73 -5.76 -18.94
N LEU A 68 -21.58 -6.70 -18.00
CA LEU A 68 -22.68 -7.18 -17.14
C LEU A 68 -23.00 -6.23 -15.99
N ILE A 69 -22.19 -5.18 -15.82
CA ILE A 69 -22.37 -4.12 -14.83
C ILE A 69 -21.91 -2.77 -15.39
N ASP A 70 -22.64 -1.70 -15.06
CA ASP A 70 -22.17 -0.33 -15.24
C ASP A 70 -21.45 0.14 -13.97
N LEU A 71 -20.13 0.25 -14.03
CA LEU A 71 -19.31 0.69 -12.90
C LEU A 71 -19.54 2.16 -12.51
N ASN A 72 -20.09 2.98 -13.42
CA ASN A 72 -20.39 4.38 -13.17
C ASN A 72 -21.79 4.59 -12.56
N ALA A 73 -22.60 3.52 -12.47
CA ALA A 73 -23.89 3.57 -11.82
C ALA A 73 -23.74 3.92 -10.32
N PRO A 74 -24.75 4.54 -9.71
CA PRO A 74 -24.74 4.85 -8.29
C PRO A 74 -24.57 3.56 -7.47
N SER A 75 -23.69 3.62 -6.47
CA SER A 75 -23.46 2.52 -5.54
C SER A 75 -24.66 2.34 -4.60
N ARG A 76 -24.99 1.09 -4.27
CA ARG A 76 -25.97 0.75 -3.22
C ARG A 76 -25.48 1.17 -1.84
N ASN A 77 -24.18 1.35 -1.68
CA ASN A 77 -23.58 1.96 -0.50
C ASN A 77 -23.48 3.49 -0.70
N ASN A 78 -24.28 4.23 0.07
CA ASN A 78 -24.40 5.69 -0.02
C ASN A 78 -23.11 6.44 0.35
N ASP A 79 -22.13 5.77 0.97
CA ASP A 79 -20.82 6.38 1.28
C ASP A 79 -19.95 6.54 0.02
N TYR A 80 -20.33 5.91 -1.10
CA TYR A 80 -19.60 5.95 -2.36
C TYR A 80 -20.48 6.48 -3.50
N PRO A 81 -19.97 7.39 -4.34
CA PRO A 81 -20.76 8.02 -5.40
C PRO A 81 -21.10 7.05 -6.54
N ASN A 82 -20.29 6.02 -6.77
CA ASN A 82 -20.50 5.03 -7.82
C ASN A 82 -19.95 3.65 -7.40
N ILE A 83 -20.40 2.60 -8.10
CA ILE A 83 -20.01 1.21 -7.86
C ILE A 83 -18.49 1.05 -7.93
N LYS A 84 -17.84 1.71 -8.90
CA LYS A 84 -16.38 1.61 -9.09
C LYS A 84 -15.58 2.02 -7.87
N GLU A 85 -15.89 3.17 -7.28
CA GLU A 85 -15.19 3.68 -6.10
C GLU A 85 -15.37 2.77 -4.89
N HIS A 86 -16.57 2.21 -4.73
CA HIS A 86 -16.84 1.21 -3.71
C HIS A 86 -16.00 -0.06 -3.93
N LEU A 87 -15.96 -0.60 -5.15
CA LEU A 87 -15.15 -1.78 -5.50
C LEU A 87 -13.63 -1.53 -5.31
N ILE A 88 -13.13 -0.35 -5.67
CA ILE A 88 -11.73 0.06 -5.43
C ILE A 88 -11.45 0.12 -3.93
N PHE A 89 -12.36 0.66 -3.13
CA PHE A 89 -12.22 0.70 -1.69
C PHE A 89 -12.15 -0.72 -1.09
N ILE A 90 -13.04 -1.63 -1.50
CA ILE A 90 -13.05 -3.02 -1.03
C ILE A 90 -11.75 -3.73 -1.42
N ALA A 91 -11.25 -3.51 -2.64
CA ALA A 91 -9.98 -4.09 -3.10
C ALA A 91 -8.80 -3.60 -2.26
N LYS A 92 -8.79 -2.30 -1.89
CA LYS A 92 -7.79 -1.72 -0.98
C LYS A 92 -7.89 -2.30 0.42
N GLN A 93 -9.10 -2.42 0.97
CA GLN A 93 -9.31 -3.00 2.31
C GLN A 93 -8.86 -4.47 2.39
N ASN A 94 -9.17 -5.27 1.37
CA ASN A 94 -8.89 -6.71 1.36
C ASN A 94 -7.52 -7.06 0.74
N LYS A 95 -6.73 -6.06 0.35
CA LYS A 95 -5.40 -6.22 -0.27
C LYS A 95 -5.42 -7.05 -1.57
N SER A 96 -6.51 -6.98 -2.33
CA SER A 96 -6.69 -7.66 -3.63
C SER A 96 -6.01 -6.86 -4.75
N LEU A 97 -4.67 -6.80 -4.74
CA LEU A 97 -3.87 -5.92 -5.61
C LEU A 97 -4.09 -6.15 -7.11
N ASP A 98 -4.23 -7.42 -7.54
CA ASP A 98 -4.44 -7.74 -8.95
C ASP A 98 -5.78 -7.23 -9.47
N ILE A 99 -6.81 -7.24 -8.60
CA ILE A 99 -8.13 -6.72 -8.93
C ILE A 99 -8.13 -5.20 -8.88
N LEU A 100 -7.43 -4.60 -7.90
CA LEU A 100 -7.27 -3.15 -7.82
C LEU A 100 -6.64 -2.60 -9.10
N ASN A 101 -5.51 -3.18 -9.53
CA ASN A 101 -4.83 -2.79 -10.76
C ASN A 101 -5.75 -2.95 -11.98
N TYR A 102 -6.57 -4.01 -12.01
CA TYR A 102 -7.53 -4.22 -13.08
C TYR A 102 -8.65 -3.16 -13.12
N LEU A 103 -9.20 -2.80 -11.96
CA LEU A 103 -10.23 -1.75 -11.83
C LEU A 103 -9.69 -0.35 -12.12
N GLU A 104 -8.44 -0.08 -11.76
CA GLU A 104 -7.77 1.18 -12.07
C GLU A 104 -7.42 1.26 -13.56
N ALA A 105 -6.93 0.17 -14.18
CA ALA A 105 -6.64 0.09 -15.61
C ALA A 105 -7.88 0.24 -16.50
N SER A 106 -9.05 -0.26 -16.06
CA SER A 106 -10.32 -0.07 -16.76
C SER A 106 -10.86 1.38 -16.68
N SER A 107 -10.16 2.29 -15.99
CA SER A 107 -10.47 3.73 -15.91
C SER A 107 -9.82 4.56 -17.00
N SER A 108 -8.72 4.09 -17.58
CA SER A 108 -7.87 4.89 -18.47
C SER A 108 -8.25 4.79 -19.95
N CYS A 109 -9.49 4.40 -20.26
CA CYS A 109 -9.99 4.33 -21.63
C CYS A 109 -10.72 5.63 -22.06
N ASN A 110 -9.95 6.69 -22.25
CA ASN A 110 -10.15 7.58 -23.39
C ASN A 110 -8.88 7.48 -24.24
N ASN A 111 -8.93 6.63 -25.27
CA ASN A 111 -7.95 6.38 -26.34
C ASN A 111 -6.46 6.35 -25.95
N ILE A 112 -5.80 5.22 -26.22
CA ILE A 112 -4.59 5.16 -27.07
C ILE A 112 -4.24 3.69 -27.30
N ASP A 113 -3.94 3.42 -28.57
CA ASP A 113 -3.44 2.17 -29.12
C ASP A 113 -2.21 1.62 -28.40
N LYS A 114 -2.09 0.29 -28.48
CA LYS A 114 -0.83 -0.44 -28.28
C LYS A 114 0.24 0.16 -29.20
N ASP A 115 1.45 0.24 -28.66
CA ASP A 115 2.67 0.82 -29.25
C ASP A 115 2.84 2.33 -29.04
N THR A 116 3.33 2.72 -27.85
CA THR A 116 4.54 3.57 -27.73
C THR A 116 5.04 3.47 -26.29
N ILE A 117 5.89 2.47 -26.03
CA ILE A 117 6.91 2.58 -24.99
C ILE A 117 7.97 3.54 -25.55
N VAL A 118 8.54 4.36 -24.66
CA VAL A 118 9.79 5.15 -24.77
C VAL A 118 9.60 6.69 -24.84
N LYS A 119 9.89 7.34 -23.70
CA LYS A 119 10.34 8.75 -23.48
C LYS A 119 9.31 9.83 -23.86
N LYS A 120 8.92 10.77 -23.00
CA LYS A 120 9.72 11.62 -22.10
C LYS A 120 8.85 12.10 -20.94
N ILE A 121 9.47 12.13 -19.76
CA ILE A 121 9.16 13.07 -18.68
C ILE A 121 9.60 14.45 -19.17
N ASP A 122 8.73 15.45 -19.01
CA ASP A 122 9.13 16.77 -18.48
C ASP A 122 7.89 17.48 -17.93
N ASP A 123 8.10 18.14 -16.79
CA ASP A 123 7.16 18.87 -15.95
C ASP A 123 6.35 19.94 -16.69
N SER A 124 5.07 20.11 -16.30
CA SER A 124 4.45 21.40 -15.91
C SER A 124 2.92 21.28 -15.72
N THR A 125 2.52 21.09 -14.46
CA THR A 125 1.45 21.84 -13.74
C THR A 125 0.02 21.90 -14.31
N SER A 126 -0.96 21.34 -13.59
CA SER A 126 -1.84 22.13 -12.68
C SER A 126 -3.05 21.33 -12.12
N ASN A 127 -3.03 21.18 -10.79
CA ASN A 127 -4.14 21.23 -9.83
C ASN A 127 -5.58 20.89 -10.25
N SER A 128 -6.11 19.83 -9.62
CA SER A 128 -7.44 19.88 -9.01
C SER A 128 -7.35 19.47 -7.54
N ASN A 129 -7.46 20.46 -6.65
CA ASN A 129 -7.55 20.28 -5.21
C ASN A 129 -8.82 19.48 -4.86
N ALA A 130 -8.62 18.30 -4.30
CA ALA A 130 -9.52 17.73 -3.32
C ALA A 130 -8.68 17.53 -2.04
N ASN A 131 -9.07 18.22 -0.96
CA ASN A 131 -8.45 18.17 0.35
C ASN A 131 -8.36 16.73 0.89
N LYS A 132 -7.33 15.97 0.50
CA LYS A 132 -6.81 14.86 1.29
C LYS A 132 -5.78 15.49 2.21
N GLY A 133 -6.09 15.56 3.50
CA GLY A 133 -5.17 16.12 4.50
C GLY A 133 -3.75 15.61 4.28
N ASN A 134 -2.76 16.51 4.34
CA ASN A 134 -1.33 16.29 4.10
C ASN A 134 -0.78 15.11 4.91
N LYS A 135 -1.12 13.88 4.52
CA LYS A 135 -0.65 12.66 5.13
C LYS A 135 0.62 12.30 4.39
N TYR A 136 1.75 12.55 5.06
CA TYR A 136 3.06 12.14 4.58
C TYR A 136 3.05 10.70 4.08
N PHE A 137 3.62 10.53 2.90
CA PHE A 137 3.86 9.23 2.31
C PHE A 137 5.37 9.00 2.22
N PRO A 138 5.90 7.92 2.81
CA PRO A 138 7.34 7.63 2.79
C PRO A 138 7.85 7.43 1.36
N ARG A 139 9.08 7.89 1.11
CA ARG A 139 9.73 7.76 -0.20
C ARG A 139 11.09 7.12 -0.06
N TYR A 140 11.29 6.00 -0.75
CA TYR A 140 12.60 5.39 -0.96
C TYR A 140 12.66 4.84 -2.39
N LEU A 141 13.60 5.34 -3.18
CA LEU A 141 13.72 4.98 -4.59
C LEU A 141 14.63 3.77 -4.73
N CYS A 142 14.17 2.76 -5.48
CA CYS A 142 14.99 1.61 -5.81
C CYS A 142 16.12 2.02 -6.76
N ASP A 143 17.38 1.71 -6.41
CA ASP A 143 18.56 2.06 -7.23
C ASP A 143 18.55 1.42 -8.63
N HIS A 144 17.77 0.35 -8.84
CA HIS A 144 17.72 -0.36 -10.11
C HIS A 144 16.61 0.12 -11.06
N CYS A 145 15.49 0.60 -10.54
CA CYS A 145 14.31 0.95 -11.36
C CYS A 145 13.74 2.34 -11.04
N ASN A 146 14.34 3.05 -10.10
CA ASN A 146 13.96 4.38 -9.64
C ASN A 146 12.50 4.50 -9.17
N HIS A 147 11.83 3.38 -8.89
CA HIS A 147 10.47 3.35 -8.37
C HIS A 147 10.47 3.47 -6.85
N ASN A 148 9.47 4.16 -6.31
CA ASN A 148 9.29 4.23 -4.86
C ASN A 148 8.84 2.88 -4.32
N ILE A 149 9.67 2.25 -3.48
CA ILE A 149 9.39 0.91 -2.97
C ILE A 149 8.23 0.89 -1.97
N PHE A 150 7.86 2.03 -1.39
CA PHE A 150 6.66 2.12 -0.55
C PHE A 150 5.37 2.15 -1.38
N GLU A 151 5.44 2.54 -2.66
CA GLU A 151 4.33 2.45 -3.60
C GLU A 151 4.25 1.05 -4.21
N SER A 152 5.36 0.52 -4.70
CA SER A 152 5.40 -0.79 -5.36
C SER A 152 5.42 -1.98 -4.38
N GLY A 153 5.77 -1.73 -3.12
CA GLY A 153 6.10 -2.76 -2.13
C GLY A 153 7.55 -3.25 -2.21
N TYR A 154 7.98 -3.93 -1.15
CA TYR A 154 9.24 -4.64 -1.04
C TYR A 154 9.03 -5.98 -0.30
N ARG A 155 9.90 -6.97 -0.57
CA ARG A 155 9.93 -8.26 0.13
C ARG A 155 11.14 -8.35 1.04
N VAL A 156 10.98 -9.09 2.12
CA VAL A 156 12.04 -9.42 3.08
C VAL A 156 12.12 -10.94 3.21
N SER A 157 13.30 -11.46 3.49
CA SER A 157 13.48 -12.90 3.71
C SER A 157 13.63 -13.20 5.19
N GLU A 158 13.04 -14.29 5.66
CA GLU A 158 13.23 -14.80 7.02
C GLU A 158 13.83 -16.20 6.96
N SER A 159 14.81 -16.48 7.81
CA SER A 159 15.36 -17.82 8.01
C SER A 159 14.83 -18.38 9.32
N ILE A 160 14.17 -19.54 9.24
CA ILE A 160 13.63 -20.26 10.39
C ILE A 160 14.35 -21.60 10.49
N GLU A 161 14.93 -21.89 11.65
CA GLU A 161 15.60 -23.15 11.94
C GLU A 161 14.69 -24.04 12.79
N TYR A 162 14.58 -25.32 12.41
CA TYR A 162 13.80 -26.32 13.13
C TYR A 162 14.70 -27.44 13.63
N LYS A 163 14.37 -28.01 14.80
CA LYS A 163 14.94 -29.27 15.29
C LYS A 163 13.83 -30.23 15.65
N TYR A 164 14.10 -31.53 15.54
CA TYR A 164 13.17 -32.54 16.04
C TYR A 164 13.16 -32.56 17.57
N SER A 165 11.97 -32.57 18.17
CA SER A 165 11.79 -32.77 19.61
C SER A 165 11.24 -34.17 19.85
N LEU A 166 12.03 -35.01 20.52
CA LEU A 166 11.60 -36.33 20.98
C LEU A 166 10.43 -36.25 21.96
N GLU A 167 10.41 -35.26 22.85
CA GLU A 167 9.36 -35.07 23.85
C GLU A 167 8.00 -34.72 23.23
N ASN A 168 8.00 -33.95 22.14
CA ASN A 168 6.78 -33.51 21.47
C ASN A 168 6.45 -34.31 20.21
N ASP A 169 7.30 -35.29 19.87
CA ASP A 169 7.25 -36.11 18.65
C ASP A 169 7.03 -35.29 17.36
N LYS A 170 7.62 -34.08 17.30
CA LYS A 170 7.44 -33.14 16.20
C LYS A 170 8.61 -32.17 16.05
N PRO A 171 8.79 -31.56 14.85
CA PRO A 171 9.70 -30.43 14.67
C PRO A 171 9.26 -29.24 15.53
N ILE A 172 10.21 -28.66 16.25
CA ILE A 172 10.04 -27.41 17.00
C ILE A 172 10.99 -26.35 16.45
N GLU A 173 10.51 -25.12 16.43
CA GLU A 173 11.31 -23.95 16.02
C GLU A 173 12.45 -23.74 17.03
N VAL A 174 13.67 -23.60 16.51
CA VAL A 174 14.89 -23.33 17.29
C VAL A 174 15.20 -21.85 17.28
N SER A 175 15.11 -21.26 16.09
CA SER A 175 15.44 -19.86 15.87
C SER A 175 14.67 -19.32 14.69
N ARG A 176 14.42 -18.02 14.72
CA ARG A 176 13.90 -17.23 13.61
C ARG A 176 14.72 -15.98 13.52
N LYS A 177 15.24 -15.72 12.32
CA LYS A 177 16.07 -14.55 12.05
C LYS A 177 15.56 -13.87 10.79
N LEU A 178 15.26 -12.58 10.91
CA LEU A 178 15.03 -11.72 9.75
C LEU A 178 16.36 -11.58 9.01
N SER A 179 16.34 -11.88 7.72
CA SER A 179 17.44 -11.50 6.83
C SER A 179 17.26 -10.04 6.43
N ASN A 180 18.35 -9.27 6.44
CA ASN A 180 18.36 -7.89 5.95
C ASN A 180 18.26 -7.78 4.42
N LEU A 181 17.93 -8.89 3.74
CA LEU A 181 17.72 -8.89 2.29
C LEU A 181 16.37 -8.25 1.97
N VAL A 182 16.42 -7.03 1.44
CA VAL A 182 15.24 -6.33 0.92
C VAL A 182 15.22 -6.42 -0.60
N VAL A 183 14.09 -6.87 -1.17
CA VAL A 183 13.90 -7.02 -2.62
C VAL A 183 12.81 -6.08 -3.10
N CYS A 184 13.08 -5.27 -4.11
CA CYS A 184 12.06 -4.40 -4.71
C CYS A 184 11.00 -5.23 -5.45
N CYS A 185 9.71 -5.01 -5.20
CA CYS A 185 8.64 -5.74 -5.90
C CYS A 185 8.48 -5.32 -7.37
N ASN A 186 8.87 -4.09 -7.73
CA ASN A 186 8.77 -3.62 -9.11
C ASN A 186 9.78 -4.31 -10.05
N CYS A 187 11.03 -4.45 -9.62
CA CYS A 187 12.11 -4.97 -10.48
C CYS A 187 12.68 -6.32 -10.04
N ASN A 188 12.23 -6.87 -8.90
CA ASN A 188 12.70 -8.12 -8.31
C ASN A 188 14.21 -8.16 -8.01
N LYS A 189 14.85 -7.01 -7.81
CA LYS A 189 16.28 -6.92 -7.47
C LYS A 189 16.51 -6.55 -6.01
N ASP A 190 17.62 -7.04 -5.50
CA ASP A 190 18.09 -6.81 -4.13
C ASP A 190 18.55 -5.37 -3.93
N LEU A 191 18.16 -4.79 -2.81
CA LEU A 191 18.60 -3.50 -2.30
C LEU A 191 19.71 -3.75 -1.28
N LYS A 192 20.95 -3.48 -1.65
CA LYS A 192 22.14 -3.86 -0.86
C LYS A 192 22.40 -2.92 0.33
N ASP A 193 21.99 -1.67 0.21
CA ASP A 193 22.38 -0.61 1.13
C ASP A 193 21.26 -0.20 2.10
N ILE A 194 20.21 -1.01 2.22
CA ILE A 194 19.10 -0.71 3.12
C ILE A 194 18.68 -1.89 3.99
N SER A 195 18.49 -1.59 5.27
CA SER A 195 17.92 -2.51 6.26
C SER A 195 16.44 -2.24 6.48
N ILE A 196 15.75 -3.23 7.05
CA ILE A 196 14.32 -3.15 7.34
C ILE A 196 14.04 -2.11 8.42
N GLU A 197 14.96 -1.96 9.39
CA GLU A 197 14.89 -0.91 10.41
C GLU A 197 14.94 0.47 9.77
N SER A 198 15.82 0.67 8.78
CA SER A 198 15.94 1.94 8.08
C SER A 198 14.67 2.29 7.29
N LEU A 199 13.99 1.30 6.71
CA LEU A 199 12.69 1.50 6.05
C LEU A 199 11.59 1.86 7.04
N ASN A 200 11.56 1.19 8.20
CA ASN A 200 10.59 1.49 9.26
C ASN A 200 10.79 2.89 9.84
N GLU A 201 12.03 3.37 9.93
CA GLU A 201 12.34 4.74 10.33
C GLU A 201 11.78 5.76 9.32
N LEU A 202 11.91 5.51 8.02
CA LEU A 202 11.34 6.39 6.99
C LEU A 202 9.81 6.51 7.08
N CYS A 203 9.12 5.45 7.53
CA CYS A 203 7.68 5.47 7.75
C CYS A 203 7.24 6.44 8.87
N SER A 204 8.13 6.74 9.80
CA SER A 204 7.83 7.53 10.99
C SER A 204 8.69 8.79 11.13
N ILE A 205 9.46 9.15 10.09
CA ILE A 205 10.42 10.26 10.14
C ILE A 205 9.79 11.61 10.49
N GLN A 206 8.53 11.81 10.12
CA GLN A 206 7.74 12.99 10.46
C GLN A 206 7.30 13.05 11.93
N ASN A 207 7.40 11.96 12.68
CA ASN A 207 6.93 11.88 14.06
C ASN A 207 8.10 12.02 15.04
N CYS A 208 7.85 12.70 16.16
CA CYS A 208 8.81 12.75 17.25
C CYS A 208 9.11 11.34 17.77
N THR A 209 10.40 10.97 17.83
CA THR A 209 10.84 9.66 18.31
C THR A 209 10.47 9.40 19.78
N ASN A 210 10.35 10.45 20.59
CA ASN A 210 10.01 10.34 22.01
C ASN A 210 8.49 10.33 22.28
N CYS A 211 7.72 11.24 21.67
CA CYS A 211 6.29 11.41 22.00
C CYS A 211 5.32 11.01 20.87
N GLY A 212 5.83 10.51 19.74
CA GLY A 212 5.05 10.07 18.58
C GLY A 212 4.26 11.16 17.86
N SER A 213 4.32 12.41 18.32
CA SER A 213 3.54 13.51 17.73
C SER A 213 4.13 13.96 16.40
N ASN A 214 3.27 14.26 15.43
CA ASN A 214 3.70 14.69 14.10
C ASN A 214 4.35 16.08 14.16
N LEU A 215 5.63 16.16 13.82
CA LEU A 215 6.47 17.36 13.87
C LEU A 215 6.02 18.44 12.87
N THR A 216 5.31 18.09 11.79
CA THR A 216 4.71 19.10 10.90
C THR A 216 3.54 19.84 11.53
N VAL A 217 2.90 19.22 12.54
CA VAL A 217 1.75 19.77 13.26
C VAL A 217 2.19 20.45 14.54
N VAL A 218 3.02 19.78 15.35
CA VAL A 218 3.49 20.35 16.63
C VAL A 218 4.67 21.32 16.45
N GLY A 219 5.29 21.34 15.28
CA GLY A 219 6.45 22.16 14.97
C GLY A 219 7.77 21.61 15.54
N ILE A 220 8.85 22.26 15.13
CA ILE A 220 10.23 22.02 15.59
C ILE A 220 10.78 23.34 16.11
N THR A 221 11.33 23.34 17.33
CA THR A 221 11.97 24.51 17.95
C THR A 221 13.48 24.41 17.87
N ASP A 222 14.16 25.53 17.67
CA ASP A 222 15.60 25.62 17.84
C ASP A 222 15.98 26.11 19.24
N LYS A 223 17.07 25.57 19.76
CA LYS A 223 17.66 25.95 21.04
C LYS A 223 19.12 26.29 20.84
N SER A 224 19.50 27.50 21.23
CA SER A 224 20.89 27.95 21.19
C SER A 224 21.47 27.98 22.60
N LYS A 225 22.62 27.34 22.79
CA LYS A 225 23.41 27.46 24.02
C LYS A 225 24.34 28.66 23.89
N MET A 226 24.25 29.61 24.82
CA MET A 226 25.07 30.82 24.84
C MET A 226 26.12 30.75 25.96
N SER A 227 27.32 31.25 25.71
CA SER A 227 28.33 31.55 26.74
C SER A 227 28.55 33.04 26.82
N PHE A 228 28.74 33.58 28.02
CA PHE A 228 29.19 34.95 28.17
C PHE A 228 30.71 35.03 27.95
N ASP A 229 31.14 35.83 26.98
CA ASP A 229 32.56 36.12 26.75
C ASP A 229 32.96 37.35 27.56
N ASN A 230 33.74 37.14 28.62
CA ASN A 230 34.22 38.19 29.52
C ASN A 230 35.12 39.23 28.83
N ASN A 231 35.78 38.87 27.72
CA ASN A 231 36.69 39.78 27.02
C ASN A 231 35.93 40.73 26.09
N LEU A 232 34.82 40.25 25.50
CA LEU A 232 33.99 41.03 24.58
C LEU A 232 32.77 41.67 25.25
N GLY A 233 32.49 41.31 26.52
CA GLY A 233 31.35 41.80 27.29
C GLY A 233 29.99 41.41 26.70
N LYS A 234 29.93 40.29 25.96
CA LYS A 234 28.75 39.87 25.19
C LYS A 234 28.55 38.37 25.24
N PHE A 235 27.31 37.92 25.01
CA PHE A 235 27.00 36.51 24.84
C PHE A 235 27.36 36.03 23.41
N SER A 236 28.07 34.92 23.32
CA SER A 236 28.41 34.22 22.09
C SER A 236 27.65 32.89 21.99
N ASN A 237 27.26 32.51 20.78
CA ASN A 237 26.57 31.25 20.52
C ASN A 237 27.60 30.10 20.48
N ILE A 238 27.38 29.07 21.31
CA ILE A 238 28.23 27.88 21.42
C ILE A 238 27.72 26.78 20.51
N SER A 239 26.41 26.53 20.52
CA SER A 239 25.81 25.44 19.75
C SER A 239 24.31 25.62 19.58
N LYS A 240 23.80 25.07 18.47
CA LYS A 240 22.39 25.04 18.13
C LYS A 240 21.89 23.59 18.10
N SER A 241 20.74 23.32 18.72
CA SER A 241 20.04 22.04 18.66
C SER A 241 18.58 22.25 18.26
N TYR A 242 17.94 21.19 17.76
CA TYR A 242 16.55 21.22 17.30
C TYR A 242 15.74 20.20 18.11
N HIS A 243 14.54 20.59 18.52
CA HIS A 243 13.72 19.87 19.48
C HIS A 243 12.26 19.81 19.02
N CYS A 244 11.53 18.78 19.45
CA CYS A 244 10.08 18.70 19.29
C CYS A 244 9.40 19.75 20.17
N SER A 245 8.55 20.62 19.61
CA SER A 245 7.93 21.69 20.40
C SER A 245 6.98 21.18 21.50
N LYS A 246 6.50 19.93 21.41
CA LYS A 246 5.56 19.36 22.38
C LYS A 246 6.22 18.74 23.60
N CYS A 247 7.28 17.94 23.40
CA CYS A 247 7.93 17.20 24.49
C CYS A 247 9.39 17.58 24.72
N ASP A 248 9.89 18.56 23.96
CA ASP A 248 11.25 19.11 24.08
C ASP A 248 12.40 18.11 23.87
N SER A 249 12.09 16.94 23.31
CA SER A 249 13.12 15.96 22.94
C SER A 249 13.88 16.41 21.70
N LYS A 250 15.20 16.16 21.68
CA LYS A 250 16.07 16.47 20.54
C LYS A 250 15.69 15.61 19.34
N ILE A 251 15.50 16.22 18.18
CA ILE A 251 15.23 15.48 16.93
C ILE A 251 16.51 14.87 16.36
N SER A 252 16.38 13.74 15.68
CA SER A 252 17.54 13.02 15.12
C SER A 252 18.14 13.74 13.90
N GLU A 253 19.37 13.38 13.54
CA GLU A 253 20.05 13.95 12.36
C GLU A 253 19.29 13.62 11.06
N LYS A 254 18.83 12.38 10.90
CA LYS A 254 17.97 11.96 9.78
C LYS A 254 16.69 12.80 9.67
N GLN A 255 16.06 13.13 10.80
CA GLN A 255 14.87 14.00 10.80
C GLN A 255 15.22 15.42 10.38
N ARG A 256 16.37 15.95 10.81
CA ARG A 256 16.83 17.27 10.38
C ARG A 256 17.07 17.33 8.88
N GLU A 257 17.72 16.31 8.31
CA GLU A 257 17.92 16.19 6.86
C GLU A 257 16.58 16.16 6.12
N PHE A 258 15.64 15.33 6.60
CA PHE A 258 14.30 15.23 6.02
C PHE A 258 13.54 16.57 6.01
N PHE A 259 13.60 17.34 7.10
CA PHE A 259 12.94 18.64 7.20
C PHE A 259 13.75 19.79 6.57
N ASN A 260 14.87 19.51 5.89
CA ASN A 260 15.81 20.51 5.37
C ASN A 260 16.26 21.51 6.45
N ILE A 261 16.40 21.05 7.70
CA ILE A 261 16.93 21.83 8.82
C ILE A 261 18.45 21.71 8.81
N VAL A 262 19.04 22.36 7.80
CA VAL A 262 20.49 22.43 7.61
C VAL A 262 21.08 23.46 8.59
N ARG A 263 22.33 23.19 9.00
CA ARG A 263 23.13 23.90 10.01
C ARG A 263 22.90 25.41 10.09
#